data_AF-A0A1E4CII1-F1
#
_entry.id   AF-A0A1E4CII1-F1
#
_cell.length_a   1.000
_cell.length_b   1.000
_cell.length_c   1.000
_cell.angle_alpha   90.00
_cell.angle_beta   90.00
_cell.angle_gamma   90.00
#
_symmetry.space_group_name_H-M   'P 1'
#
loop_
_entity.id
_entity.type
_entity.pdbx_description
1 polymer ?
#
loop_
_entity_poly.entity_id
_entity_poly.type
_entity_poly.pdbx_seq_one_letter_code
_entity_poly.pdbx_strand_id
1 'polypeptide(L)'
;MTVADGVATLTAAADPWLNERLTQSWLGSPITQRVCGLAGGGCYQAFQGGYIYSSSAGVFAVRPEVRAWAQYDLEWGSLGYPTSSPAVSGSSYTQTFQGGTVIVTEGVARLD
;
A
#
# COMPACT_ATOMS: atom_id res chain seq x y z
N MET A 1 19.77 2.95 -6.15
CA MET A 1 20.66 1.83 -5.78
C MET A 1 22.06 2.40 -5.75
N THR A 2 22.81 2.23 -4.66
CA THR A 2 24.22 2.62 -4.64
C THR A 2 25.06 1.36 -4.83
N VAL A 3 26.02 1.43 -5.75
CA VAL A 3 27.02 0.38 -5.93
C VAL A 3 28.32 0.91 -5.35
N ALA A 4 28.83 0.22 -4.34
CA ALA A 4 30.17 0.42 -3.80
C ALA A 4 30.86 -0.95 -3.76
N ASP A 5 32.11 -1.01 -4.21
CA ASP A 5 32.93 -2.24 -4.23
C ASP A 5 32.24 -3.46 -4.87
N GLY A 6 31.43 -3.23 -5.90
CA GLY A 6 30.71 -4.31 -6.62
C GLY A 6 29.51 -4.90 -5.87
N VAL A 7 29.16 -4.36 -4.70
CA VAL A 7 27.95 -4.75 -3.96
C VAL A 7 26.85 -3.72 -4.20
N ALA A 8 25.71 -4.21 -4.70
CA ALA A 8 24.51 -3.41 -4.86
C ALA A 8 23.76 -3.31 -3.53
N THR A 9 23.74 -2.13 -2.93
CA THR A 9 22.91 -1.86 -1.75
C THR A 9 21.59 -1.23 -2.20
N LEU A 10 20.50 -1.96 -1.99
CA LEU A 10 19.15 -1.40 -2.07
C LEU A 10 18.91 -0.60 -0.79
N THR A 11 19.03 0.72 -0.89
CA THR A 11 18.56 1.60 0.17
C THR A 11 17.04 1.76 0.06
N ALA A 12 16.37 2.08 1.16
CA ALA A 12 14.96 2.47 1.14
C ALA A 12 14.72 3.57 0.09
N ALA A 13 15.61 4.57 0.00
CA ALA A 13 15.52 5.64 -1.01
C ALA A 13 15.63 5.16 -2.47
N ALA A 14 16.16 3.97 -2.72
CA ALA A 14 16.37 3.41 -4.05
C ALA A 14 15.24 2.50 -4.54
N ASP A 15 14.48 1.90 -3.61
CA ASP A 15 13.40 0.98 -3.91
C ASP A 15 12.17 1.40 -3.10
N PRO A 16 11.20 2.06 -3.74
CA PRO A 16 9.97 2.50 -3.09
C PRO A 16 9.22 1.37 -2.38
N TRP A 17 9.31 0.14 -2.88
CA TRP A 17 8.72 -1.02 -2.25
C TRP A 17 9.40 -1.36 -0.92
N LEU A 18 10.73 -1.36 -0.92
CA LEU A 18 11.51 -1.56 0.29
C LEU A 18 11.31 -0.40 1.27
N ASN A 19 11.24 0.84 0.79
CA ASN A 19 10.94 2.00 1.63
C ASN A 19 9.61 1.84 2.35
N GLU A 20 8.56 1.50 1.60
CA GLU A 20 7.22 1.34 2.17
C GLU A 20 7.21 0.22 3.20
N ARG A 21 7.82 -0.93 2.90
CA ARG A 21 7.94 -2.04 3.85
C ARG A 21 8.67 -1.64 5.14
N LEU A 22 9.74 -0.84 5.05
CA LEU A 22 10.54 -0.45 6.21
C LEU A 22 9.90 0.65 7.05
N THR A 23 9.13 1.55 6.42
CA THR A 23 8.46 2.66 7.09
C THR A 23 7.12 2.26 7.71
N GLN A 24 6.47 1.24 7.16
CA GLN A 24 5.19 0.71 7.65
C GLN A 24 5.39 -0.52 8.53
N SER A 25 5.94 -0.31 9.73
CA SER A 25 6.30 -1.38 10.68
C SER A 25 5.14 -2.32 11.07
N TRP A 26 3.90 -1.85 10.97
CA TRP A 26 2.68 -2.61 11.26
C TRP A 26 2.36 -3.70 10.22
N LEU A 27 2.98 -3.69 9.04
CA LEU A 27 2.76 -4.73 8.01
C LEU A 27 3.20 -6.12 8.49
N GLY A 28 4.25 -6.21 9.29
CA GLY A 28 4.80 -7.50 9.74
C GLY A 28 5.40 -8.33 8.60
N SER A 29 5.29 -9.66 8.71
CA SER A 29 5.94 -10.57 7.76
C SER A 29 5.15 -10.71 6.44
N PRO A 30 5.82 -10.89 5.29
CA PRO A 30 5.15 -11.20 4.04
C PRO A 30 4.44 -12.56 4.11
N ILE A 31 3.20 -12.62 3.61
CA ILE A 31 2.40 -13.87 3.52
C ILE A 31 2.51 -14.46 2.11
N THR A 32 2.57 -13.60 1.10
CA THR A 32 2.59 -14.00 -0.32
C THR A 32 3.87 -13.49 -0.97
N GLN A 33 4.22 -14.07 -2.12
CA GLN A 33 5.14 -13.42 -3.06
C GLN A 33 4.44 -12.22 -3.70
N ARG A 34 5.23 -11.26 -4.22
CA ARG A 34 4.69 -10.14 -4.97
C ARG A 34 4.07 -10.64 -6.29
N VAL A 35 2.82 -10.30 -6.52
CA VAL A 35 2.06 -10.62 -7.73
C VAL A 35 1.91 -9.35 -8.56
N CYS A 36 2.20 -9.44 -9.85
CA CYS A 36 2.16 -8.32 -10.80
C CYS A 36 1.22 -8.63 -11.97
N GLY A 37 0.83 -7.59 -12.70
CA GLY A 37 -0.13 -7.71 -13.81
C GLY A 37 -1.55 -7.30 -13.42
N LEU A 38 -1.69 -6.51 -12.35
CA LEU A 38 -2.95 -5.87 -12.00
C LEU A 38 -3.32 -4.78 -13.03
N ALA A 39 -4.54 -4.24 -12.92
CA ALA A 39 -5.03 -3.15 -13.77
C ALA A 39 -4.00 -2.02 -13.92
N GLY A 40 -3.75 -1.56 -15.14
CA GLY A 40 -2.76 -0.48 -15.37
C GLY A 40 -1.30 -0.85 -15.08
N GLY A 41 -0.97 -2.14 -14.97
CA GLY A 41 0.40 -2.63 -14.77
C GLY A 41 0.85 -2.69 -13.31
N GLY A 42 -0.08 -2.64 -12.36
CA GLY A 42 0.23 -2.67 -10.94
C GLY A 42 0.71 -4.02 -10.41
N CYS A 43 1.21 -3.99 -9.17
CA CYS A 43 1.55 -5.18 -8.39
C CYS A 43 0.97 -5.08 -6.98
N TYR A 44 0.80 -6.21 -6.32
CA TYR A 44 0.49 -6.26 -4.89
C TYR A 44 1.24 -7.38 -4.16
N GLN A 45 1.30 -7.26 -2.85
CA GLN A 45 1.74 -8.33 -1.95
C GLN A 45 0.98 -8.24 -0.63
N ALA A 46 0.59 -9.40 -0.11
CA ALA A 46 0.01 -9.53 1.22
C ALA A 46 1.08 -9.71 2.31
N PHE A 47 0.87 -9.03 3.43
CA PHE A 47 1.62 -9.09 4.67
C PHE A 47 0.66 -9.36 5.84
N GLN A 48 1.18 -9.81 6.99
CA GLN A 48 0.39 -10.13 8.20
C GLN A 48 -0.57 -9.02 8.61
N GLY A 49 -0.10 -7.78 8.55
CA GLY A 49 -0.85 -6.60 8.95
C GLY A 49 -1.42 -5.80 7.81
N GLY A 50 -1.41 -6.27 6.55
CA GLY A 50 -1.97 -5.52 5.42
C GLY A 50 -1.39 -5.87 4.06
N TYR A 51 -1.31 -4.89 3.16
CA TYR A 51 -0.89 -5.07 1.77
C TYR A 51 0.04 -3.95 1.35
N ILE A 52 0.88 -4.19 0.35
CA ILE A 52 1.53 -3.13 -0.41
C ILE A 52 1.03 -3.24 -1.84
N TYR A 53 0.64 -2.11 -2.44
CA TYR A 53 0.29 -1.99 -3.85
C TYR A 53 1.26 -1.06 -4.56
N SER A 54 1.55 -1.35 -5.83
CA SER A 54 2.26 -0.44 -6.73
C SER A 54 1.41 -0.10 -7.95
N SER A 55 1.45 1.16 -8.37
CA SER A 55 0.82 1.66 -9.59
C SER A 55 1.64 2.81 -10.17
N SER A 56 1.13 3.50 -11.19
CA SER A 56 1.73 4.75 -11.70
C SER A 56 1.77 5.87 -10.65
N ALA A 57 0.95 5.78 -9.58
CA ALA A 57 0.95 6.75 -8.49
C ALA A 57 2.09 6.54 -7.48
N GLY A 58 2.69 5.35 -7.45
CA GLY A 58 3.74 5.01 -6.49
C GLY A 58 3.52 3.65 -5.83
N VAL A 59 4.16 3.45 -4.69
CA VAL A 59 4.08 2.21 -3.88
C VAL A 59 3.60 2.57 -2.49
N PHE A 60 2.45 2.03 -2.09
CA PHE A 60 1.79 2.42 -0.85
C PHE A 60 1.21 1.21 -0.12
N ALA A 61 1.34 1.22 1.20
CA ALA A 61 0.73 0.22 2.06
C ALA A 61 -0.76 0.47 2.23
N VAL A 62 -1.50 -0.58 2.49
CA VAL A 62 -2.94 -0.57 2.72
C VAL A 62 -3.22 -1.44 3.92
N ARG A 63 -3.99 -0.88 4.86
CA ARG A 63 -4.44 -1.56 6.06
C ARG A 63 -5.54 -2.60 5.76
N PRO A 64 -5.64 -3.70 6.53
CA PRO A 64 -6.56 -4.78 6.26
C PRO A 64 -8.03 -4.33 6.34
N GLU A 65 -8.32 -3.30 7.11
CA GLU A 65 -9.65 -2.68 7.20
C GLU A 65 -10.03 -1.98 5.89
N VAL A 66 -9.06 -1.46 5.11
CA VAL A 66 -9.34 -0.96 3.75
C VAL A 66 -9.56 -2.10 2.75
N ARG A 67 -9.34 -3.37 3.11
CA ARG A 67 -9.91 -4.49 2.34
C ARG A 67 -11.45 -4.46 2.38
N ALA A 68 -12.08 -3.67 3.25
CA ALA A 68 -13.48 -3.32 3.10
C ALA A 68 -13.76 -2.58 1.76
N TRP A 69 -12.77 -1.93 1.12
CA TRP A 69 -12.90 -1.43 -0.25
C TRP A 69 -13.06 -2.54 -1.29
N ALA A 70 -12.82 -3.82 -0.95
CA ALA A 70 -13.20 -4.94 -1.79
C ALA A 70 -14.70 -4.97 -2.11
N GLN A 71 -15.56 -4.34 -1.29
CA GLN A 71 -16.97 -4.14 -1.64
C GLN A 71 -17.18 -3.16 -2.82
N TYR A 72 -16.14 -2.42 -3.18
CA TYR A 72 -16.04 -1.51 -4.33
C TYR A 72 -15.03 -2.03 -5.35
N ASP A 73 -15.03 -3.34 -5.64
CA ASP A 73 -14.24 -3.99 -6.71
C ASP A 73 -12.72 -3.74 -6.70
N LEU A 74 -12.14 -3.51 -5.52
CA LEU A 74 -10.69 -3.40 -5.37
C LEU A 74 -10.08 -2.31 -6.28
N GLU A 75 -8.89 -2.53 -6.85
CA GLU A 75 -8.25 -1.62 -7.82
C GLU A 75 -9.03 -1.48 -9.13
N TRP A 76 -10.06 -2.31 -9.35
CA TRP A 76 -10.94 -2.28 -10.52
C TRP A 76 -12.18 -1.40 -10.33
N GLY A 77 -12.54 -1.06 -9.09
CA GLY A 77 -13.69 -0.21 -8.83
C GLY A 77 -13.35 1.27 -8.76
N SER A 78 -14.35 2.07 -8.39
CA SER A 78 -14.33 3.53 -8.55
C SER A 78 -13.24 4.25 -7.74
N LEU A 79 -12.68 3.64 -6.70
CA LEU A 79 -11.57 4.20 -5.93
C LEU A 79 -10.21 4.03 -6.61
N GLY A 80 -10.00 2.95 -7.36
CA GLY A 80 -8.71 2.62 -7.97
C GLY A 80 -7.58 2.36 -6.94
N TYR A 81 -6.36 2.71 -7.30
CA TYR A 81 -5.16 2.49 -6.47
C TYR A 81 -4.99 3.53 -5.36
N PRO A 82 -4.29 3.19 -4.26
CA PRO A 82 -3.84 4.18 -3.30
C PRO A 82 -2.85 5.15 -3.94
N THR A 83 -2.90 6.41 -3.50
CA THR A 83 -1.97 7.48 -3.89
C THR A 83 -1.14 7.99 -2.71
N SER A 84 -1.39 7.45 -1.52
CA SER A 84 -0.64 7.70 -0.28
C SER A 84 -0.71 6.51 0.67
N SER A 85 0.24 6.41 1.59
CA SER A 85 0.18 5.48 2.72
C SER A 85 -0.84 5.98 3.77
N PRO A 86 -1.39 5.11 4.64
CA PRO A 86 -2.40 5.50 5.62
C PRO A 86 -1.84 6.49 6.65
N ALA A 87 -2.48 7.64 6.81
CA ALA A 87 -2.16 8.62 7.85
C ALA A 87 -3.01 8.35 9.10
N VAL A 88 -2.37 7.88 10.17
CA VAL A 88 -3.05 7.50 11.43
C VAL A 88 -3.23 8.73 12.33
N SER A 89 -4.43 8.88 12.89
CA SER A 89 -4.79 9.86 13.92
C SER A 89 -5.61 9.17 15.01
N GLY A 90 -4.94 8.76 16.09
CA GLY A 90 -5.57 7.99 17.17
C GLY A 90 -6.09 6.62 16.68
N SER A 91 -7.38 6.35 16.90
CA SER A 91 -8.08 5.14 16.42
C SER A 91 -8.60 5.26 14.98
N SER A 92 -8.35 6.40 14.33
CA SER A 92 -8.76 6.66 12.95
C SER A 92 -7.56 6.71 12.02
N TYR A 93 -7.78 6.46 10.74
CA TYR A 93 -6.80 6.81 9.71
C TYR A 93 -7.47 7.25 8.42
N THR A 94 -6.75 8.08 7.66
CA THR A 94 -7.18 8.54 6.35
C THR A 94 -6.20 8.01 5.31
N GLN A 95 -6.71 7.56 4.17
CA GLN A 95 -5.90 7.16 3.03
C GLN A 95 -6.50 7.67 1.73
N THR A 96 -5.64 8.21 0.87
CA THR A 96 -6.07 8.76 -0.42
C THR A 96 -5.92 7.70 -1.51
N PHE A 97 -6.90 7.67 -2.39
CA PHE A 97 -7.00 6.81 -3.56
C PHE A 97 -7.19 7.65 -4.82
N GLN A 98 -7.05 7.05 -5.99
CA GLN A 98 -7.23 7.73 -7.27
C GLN A 98 -8.63 8.36 -7.42
N GLY A 99 -9.66 7.68 -6.91
CA GLY A 99 -11.06 8.08 -7.03
C GLY A 99 -11.69 8.67 -5.76
N GLY A 100 -10.93 8.92 -4.69
CA GLY A 100 -11.50 9.48 -3.46
C GLY A 100 -10.62 9.29 -2.23
N THR A 101 -11.16 9.62 -1.08
CA THR A 101 -10.49 9.43 0.21
C THR A 101 -11.26 8.43 1.06
N VAL A 102 -10.54 7.50 1.67
CA VAL A 102 -11.10 6.59 2.67
C VAL A 102 -10.74 7.11 4.05
N ILE A 103 -11.74 7.26 4.89
CA ILE A 103 -11.58 7.53 6.32
C ILE A 103 -12.03 6.30 7.08
N VAL A 104 -11.15 5.77 7.92
CA VAL A 104 -11.47 4.68 8.83
C VAL A 104 -11.57 5.25 10.23
N THR A 105 -12.69 5.01 10.90
CA THR A 105 -12.92 5.40 12.30
C THR A 105 -13.32 4.15 13.07
N GLU A 106 -12.57 3.83 14.14
CA GLU A 106 -12.84 2.63 14.96
C GLU A 106 -12.90 1.33 14.13
N GLY A 107 -12.06 1.24 13.09
CA GLY A 107 -12.01 0.07 12.19
C GLY A 107 -13.10 0.03 11.10
N VAL A 108 -13.98 1.03 11.04
CA VAL A 108 -15.03 1.12 10.00
C VAL A 108 -14.62 2.10 8.91
N ALA A 109 -14.48 1.60 7.67
CA ALA A 109 -14.13 2.41 6.50
C ALA A 109 -15.35 3.13 5.90
N ARG A 110 -15.19 4.42 5.59
CA ARG A 110 -16.16 5.28 4.91
C ARG A 110 -15.48 6.02 3.75
N LEU A 111 -16.23 6.24 2.68
CA LEU A 111 -15.80 7.09 1.57
C LEU A 111 -16.23 8.51 1.87
N ASP A 112 -15.34 9.47 1.60
CA ASP A 112 -15.63 10.90 1.54
C ASP A 112 -15.68 11.33 0.06
#